data_AF-A0A963VLW0-F1
#
_entry.id   AF-A0A963VLW0-F1
#
_cell.length_a   1.000
_cell.length_b   1.000
_cell.length_c   1.000
_cell.angle_alpha   90.00
_cell.angle_beta   90.00
_cell.angle_gamma   90.00
#
_symmetry.space_group_name_H-M   'P 1'
#
loop_
_entity.id
_entity.type
_entity.pdbx_description
1 polymer ?
#
loop_
_entity_poly.entity_id
_entity_poly.type
_entity_poly.pdbx_seq_one_letter_code
_entity_poly.pdbx_strand_id
1 'polypeptide(L)'
;LQTGHALATIEQLKALGLSKGIYPLLDLVVERADSPFVRSALQDTDRRVGEGKPVAPSFLLACVLWSDVRDGWSKRMEEPGRQPPFPALQDAIDQVFSERIGDVSGGGRLASDMREIWMMQPRFEKRVGSSAFSLVDQPRFRAAFDFMRLRAETGEIEEVLADWWQEFSMANDNLRADMVEQVRAEQGRGKATRAPRPPRKRSATPAAEGADPAPSDASAGATAATTATEDGEPASDAPRKRRRRRRPGGARPGGDAGNTPEA
;
A
#
# COMPACT_ATOMS: atom_id res chain seq x y z
N LEU A 1 -23.88 10.38 15.75
CA LEU A 1 -22.40 10.22 15.82
C LEU A 1 -21.63 11.34 15.13
N GLN A 2 -22.10 11.93 14.02
CA GLN A 2 -21.37 13.02 13.32
C GLN A 2 -22.03 14.39 13.48
N THR A 3 -22.72 14.58 14.59
CA THR A 3 -23.50 15.81 14.91
C THR A 3 -22.81 16.68 15.96
N GLY A 4 -21.56 16.39 16.32
CA GLY A 4 -20.83 17.13 17.36
C GLY A 4 -21.03 16.61 18.79
N HIS A 5 -21.70 15.47 18.94
CA HIS A 5 -22.05 14.88 20.24
C HIS A 5 -21.85 13.35 20.26
N ALA A 6 -20.84 12.84 19.55
CA ALA A 6 -20.55 11.43 19.36
C ALA A 6 -20.37 10.69 20.70
N LEU A 7 -19.54 11.22 21.60
CA LEU A 7 -19.31 10.59 22.91
C LEU A 7 -20.57 10.57 23.77
N ALA A 8 -21.26 11.71 23.87
CA ALA A 8 -22.52 11.80 24.62
C ALA A 8 -23.60 10.89 24.04
N THR A 9 -23.68 10.76 22.70
CA THR A 9 -24.61 9.84 22.03
C THR A 9 -24.30 8.40 22.42
N ILE A 10 -23.02 8.01 22.46
CA ILE A 10 -22.62 6.64 22.82
C ILE A 10 -22.93 6.35 24.29
N GLU A 11 -22.66 7.28 25.20
CA GLU A 11 -23.00 7.16 26.61
C GLU A 11 -24.52 6.96 26.78
N GLN A 12 -25.34 7.74 26.06
CA GLN A 12 -26.79 7.59 26.10
C GLN A 12 -27.27 6.25 25.51
N LEU A 13 -26.67 5.78 24.42
CA LEU A 13 -26.99 4.47 23.85
C LEU A 13 -26.69 3.34 24.84
N LYS A 14 -25.55 3.41 25.55
CA LYS A 14 -25.21 2.45 26.61
C LYS A 14 -26.20 2.53 27.76
N ALA A 15 -26.54 3.74 28.23
CA ALA A 15 -27.46 3.95 29.35
C ALA A 15 -28.89 3.46 29.06
N LEU A 16 -29.35 3.58 27.82
CA LEU A 16 -30.68 3.13 27.39
C LEU A 16 -30.75 1.63 27.02
N GLY A 17 -29.63 0.89 27.12
CA GLY A 17 -29.58 -0.52 26.69
C GLY A 17 -29.69 -0.69 25.17
N LEU A 18 -29.43 0.37 24.40
CA LEU A 18 -29.52 0.43 22.94
C LEU A 18 -28.14 0.27 22.27
N SER A 19 -27.20 -0.37 22.96
CA SER A 19 -25.84 -0.59 22.46
C SER A 19 -25.73 -1.66 21.37
N LYS A 20 -26.76 -2.49 21.19
CA LYS A 20 -26.78 -3.60 20.23
C LYS A 20 -28.12 -3.71 19.50
N GLY A 21 -28.10 -4.28 18.30
CA GLY A 21 -29.30 -4.70 17.56
C GLY A 21 -29.96 -3.60 16.72
N ILE A 22 -29.39 -2.40 16.67
CA ILE A 22 -29.87 -1.32 15.79
C ILE A 22 -29.26 -1.49 14.39
N TYR A 23 -27.93 -1.55 14.34
CA TYR A 23 -27.19 -1.71 13.10
C TYR A 23 -25.78 -2.25 13.40
N PRO A 24 -25.28 -3.29 12.70
CA PRO A 24 -24.02 -3.94 13.06
C PRO A 24 -22.81 -3.00 13.18
N LEU A 25 -22.69 -1.99 12.31
CA LEU A 25 -21.59 -1.02 12.42
C LEU A 25 -21.76 -0.07 13.60
N LEU A 26 -22.99 0.26 13.99
CA LEU A 26 -23.23 1.09 15.17
C LEU A 26 -22.87 0.33 16.45
N ASP A 27 -23.27 -0.93 16.53
CA ASP A 27 -22.92 -1.83 17.63
C ASP A 27 -21.40 -1.88 17.80
N LEU A 28 -20.66 -2.01 16.69
CA LEU A 28 -19.21 -2.01 16.68
C LEU A 28 -18.60 -0.68 17.17
N VAL A 29 -19.17 0.45 16.76
CA VAL A 29 -18.72 1.77 17.23
C VAL A 29 -18.91 1.89 18.75
N VAL A 30 -20.07 1.48 19.27
CA VAL A 30 -20.39 1.56 20.70
C VAL A 30 -19.49 0.63 21.51
N GLU A 31 -19.24 -0.59 21.01
CA GLU A 31 -18.34 -1.57 21.61
C GLU A 31 -16.91 -1.03 21.70
N ARG A 32 -16.41 -0.38 20.64
CA ARG A 32 -15.02 0.09 20.56
C ARG A 32 -14.82 1.51 21.07
N ALA A 33 -15.87 2.21 21.47
CA ALA A 33 -15.83 3.62 21.87
C ALA A 33 -14.87 3.91 23.02
N ASP A 34 -14.58 2.91 23.86
CA ASP A 34 -13.68 3.05 25.01
C ASP A 34 -12.21 2.77 24.66
N SER A 35 -11.93 2.22 23.46
CA SER A 35 -10.56 2.07 22.99
C SER A 35 -9.93 3.46 22.75
N PRO A 36 -8.66 3.69 23.13
CA PRO A 36 -8.04 5.01 23.02
C PRO A 36 -8.14 5.60 21.62
N PHE A 37 -7.90 4.78 20.59
CA PHE A 37 -7.91 5.21 19.20
C PHE A 37 -9.29 5.66 18.71
N VAL A 38 -10.33 4.87 18.97
CA VAL A 38 -11.69 5.22 18.57
C VAL A 38 -12.23 6.37 19.41
N ARG A 39 -11.91 6.41 20.72
CA ARG A 39 -12.28 7.53 21.59
C ARG A 39 -11.69 8.85 21.09
N SER A 40 -10.40 8.88 20.73
CA SER A 40 -9.77 10.07 20.15
C SER A 40 -10.40 10.49 18.83
N ALA A 41 -10.73 9.53 17.95
CA ALA A 41 -11.43 9.82 16.69
C ALA A 41 -12.84 10.42 16.90
N LEU A 42 -13.58 9.93 17.90
CA LEU A 42 -14.89 10.46 18.29
C LEU A 42 -14.77 11.88 18.88
N GLN A 43 -13.76 12.12 19.71
CA GLN A 43 -13.47 13.45 20.26
C GLN A 43 -13.07 14.45 19.17
N ASP A 44 -12.23 14.05 18.21
CA ASP A 44 -11.88 14.90 17.07
C ASP A 44 -13.11 15.19 16.20
N THR A 45 -13.97 14.20 15.98
CA THR A 45 -15.24 14.38 15.28
C THR A 45 -16.11 15.44 15.97
N ASP A 46 -16.24 15.37 17.29
CA ASP A 46 -17.03 16.33 18.06
C ASP A 46 -16.47 17.75 17.98
N ARG A 47 -15.15 17.88 18.17
CA ARG A 47 -14.44 19.15 18.02
C ARG A 47 -14.64 19.75 16.63
N ARG A 48 -14.46 18.96 15.56
CA ARG A 48 -14.56 19.44 14.18
C ARG A 48 -15.95 19.97 13.85
N VAL A 49 -17.00 19.25 14.27
CA VAL A 49 -18.38 19.73 14.07
C VAL A 49 -18.63 21.01 14.88
N GLY A 50 -18.14 21.10 16.11
CA GLY A 50 -18.21 22.32 16.92
C GLY A 50 -17.50 23.52 16.28
N GLU A 51 -16.42 23.27 15.53
CA GLU A 51 -15.70 24.28 14.75
C GLU A 51 -16.32 24.55 13.36
N GLY A 52 -17.45 23.94 13.02
CA GLY A 52 -18.10 24.07 11.70
C GLY A 52 -17.32 23.42 10.56
N LYS A 53 -16.33 22.57 10.86
CA LYS A 53 -15.54 21.85 9.86
C LYS A 53 -16.25 20.58 9.40
N PRO A 54 -16.13 20.20 8.12
CA PRO A 54 -16.73 18.97 7.63
C PRO A 54 -16.06 17.73 8.25
N VAL A 55 -16.86 16.70 8.48
CA VAL A 55 -16.42 15.37 8.94
C VAL A 55 -16.81 14.33 7.89
N ALA A 56 -15.87 13.45 7.55
CA ALA A 56 -16.08 12.37 6.59
C ALA A 56 -16.60 11.10 7.29
N PRO A 57 -17.74 10.52 6.89
CA PRO A 57 -18.22 9.22 7.39
C PRO A 57 -17.20 8.08 7.23
N SER A 58 -16.53 8.04 6.09
CA SER A 58 -15.50 7.05 5.79
C SER A 58 -14.33 7.10 6.76
N PHE A 59 -13.94 8.29 7.23
CA PHE A 59 -12.83 8.44 8.17
C PHE A 59 -13.15 7.84 9.54
N LEU A 60 -14.32 8.14 10.11
CA LEU A 60 -14.72 7.58 11.40
C LEU A 60 -14.80 6.05 11.34
N LEU A 61 -15.40 5.52 10.26
CA LEU A 61 -15.49 4.07 10.07
C LEU A 61 -14.10 3.43 9.86
N ALA A 62 -13.19 4.10 9.14
CA ALA A 62 -11.80 3.66 9.02
C ALA A 62 -11.14 3.53 10.39
N CYS A 63 -11.42 4.46 11.31
CA CYS A 63 -10.86 4.45 12.65
C CYS A 63 -11.41 3.29 13.49
N VAL A 64 -12.73 3.06 13.43
CA VAL A 64 -13.40 1.99 14.18
C VAL A 64 -12.93 0.60 13.74
N LEU A 65 -12.69 0.40 12.44
CA LEU A 65 -12.28 -0.89 11.87
C LEU A 65 -10.75 -1.11 11.88
N TRP A 66 -9.97 -0.11 12.29
CA TRP A 66 -8.51 -0.16 12.16
C TRP A 66 -7.88 -1.35 12.89
N SER A 67 -8.34 -1.67 14.10
CA SER A 67 -7.80 -2.78 14.87
C SER A 67 -7.92 -4.11 14.13
N ASP A 68 -9.06 -4.37 13.46
CA ASP A 68 -9.25 -5.61 12.69
C ASP A 68 -8.27 -5.66 11.50
N VAL A 69 -8.09 -4.54 10.79
CA VAL A 69 -7.18 -4.45 9.63
C VAL A 69 -5.73 -4.65 10.08
N ARG A 70 -5.33 -3.95 11.16
CA ARG A 70 -3.98 -4.01 11.72
C ARG A 70 -3.65 -5.42 12.19
N ASP A 71 -4.53 -6.04 12.96
CA ASP A 71 -4.28 -7.37 13.53
C ASP A 71 -4.26 -8.44 12.42
N GLY A 72 -5.17 -8.34 11.44
CA GLY A 72 -5.18 -9.19 10.24
C GLY A 72 -3.95 -9.02 9.35
N TRP A 73 -3.41 -7.82 9.28
CA TRP A 73 -2.17 -7.52 8.56
C TRP A 73 -0.94 -8.08 9.29
N SER A 74 -0.81 -7.82 10.59
CA SER A 74 0.29 -8.33 11.42
C SER A 74 0.37 -9.85 11.38
N LYS A 75 -0.78 -10.54 11.50
CA LYS A 75 -0.84 -12.01 11.41
C LYS A 75 -0.22 -12.54 10.10
N ARG A 76 -0.63 -11.99 8.95
CA ARG A 76 -0.10 -12.37 7.62
C ARG A 76 1.39 -12.07 7.47
N MET A 77 1.88 -11.06 8.18
CA MET A 77 3.28 -10.67 8.19
C MET A 77 4.16 -11.56 9.07
N GLU A 78 3.57 -12.35 9.97
CA GLU A 78 4.27 -13.25 10.90
C GLU A 78 4.19 -14.73 10.48
N GLU A 79 3.24 -15.09 9.61
CA GLU A 79 3.04 -16.47 9.16
C GLU A 79 4.23 -17.07 8.37
N PRO A 80 4.50 -18.39 8.49
CA PRO A 80 5.48 -19.09 7.65
C PRO A 80 5.07 -19.02 6.17
N GLY A 81 5.90 -18.39 5.34
CA GLY A 81 5.51 -18.00 3.97
C GLY A 81 5.09 -16.54 3.83
N ARG A 82 5.55 -15.68 4.75
CA ARG A 82 5.37 -14.22 4.81
C ARG A 82 5.08 -13.57 3.45
N GLN A 83 3.87 -13.05 3.33
CA GLN A 83 3.49 -12.24 2.18
C GLN A 83 4.24 -10.89 2.20
N PRO A 84 4.50 -10.27 1.04
CA PRO A 84 5.00 -8.90 1.02
C PRO A 84 4.01 -7.93 1.72
N PRO A 85 4.49 -6.85 2.36
CA PRO A 85 3.65 -6.00 3.21
C PRO A 85 2.39 -5.44 2.54
N PHE A 86 2.50 -5.05 1.27
CA PHE A 86 1.40 -4.43 0.54
C PHE A 86 0.29 -5.43 0.16
N PRO A 87 0.57 -6.59 -0.46
CA PRO A 87 -0.40 -7.68 -0.60
C PRO A 87 -1.04 -8.11 0.73
N ALA A 88 -0.25 -8.25 1.79
CA ALA A 88 -0.77 -8.65 3.10
C ALA A 88 -1.79 -7.66 3.67
N LEU A 89 -1.54 -6.36 3.51
CA LEU A 89 -2.48 -5.31 3.94
C LEU A 89 -3.74 -5.31 3.08
N GLN A 90 -3.61 -5.48 1.77
CA GLN A 90 -4.74 -5.57 0.84
C GLN A 90 -5.67 -6.72 1.23
N ASP A 91 -5.12 -7.92 1.47
CA ASP A 91 -5.87 -9.10 1.88
C ASP A 91 -6.53 -8.91 3.27
N ALA A 92 -5.86 -8.25 4.21
CA ALA A 92 -6.42 -7.93 5.52
C ALA A 92 -7.61 -6.97 5.40
N ILE A 93 -7.52 -5.94 4.56
CA ILE A 93 -8.62 -5.02 4.29
C ILE A 93 -9.81 -5.76 3.67
N ASP A 94 -9.56 -6.62 2.69
CA ASP A 94 -10.61 -7.39 2.01
C ASP A 94 -11.33 -8.34 2.97
N GLN A 95 -10.59 -8.98 3.89
CA GLN A 95 -11.16 -9.79 4.96
C GLN A 95 -12.07 -8.98 5.88
N VAL A 96 -11.62 -7.80 6.35
CA VAL A 96 -12.43 -6.94 7.24
C VAL A 96 -13.71 -6.48 6.55
N PHE A 97 -13.65 -6.13 5.27
CA PHE A 97 -14.85 -5.79 4.50
C PHE A 97 -15.84 -6.95 4.45
N SER A 98 -15.36 -8.16 4.15
CA SER A 98 -16.20 -9.36 4.10
C SER A 98 -16.86 -9.67 5.44
N GLU A 99 -16.10 -9.57 6.55
CA GLU A 99 -16.58 -9.94 7.89
C GLU A 99 -17.48 -8.89 8.55
N ARG A 100 -17.23 -7.59 8.34
CA ARG A 100 -17.88 -6.50 9.09
C ARG A 100 -18.93 -5.75 8.29
N ILE A 101 -18.79 -5.71 6.97
CA ILE A 101 -19.62 -4.90 6.08
C ILE A 101 -20.45 -5.77 5.13
N GLY A 102 -20.00 -7.00 4.85
CA GLY A 102 -20.68 -7.95 3.97
C GLY A 102 -20.54 -7.60 2.48
N ASP A 103 -21.25 -8.35 1.62
CA ASP A 103 -21.12 -8.32 0.15
C ASP A 103 -21.68 -7.02 -0.50
N VAL A 104 -22.34 -6.16 0.28
CA VAL A 104 -23.14 -5.03 -0.25
C VAL A 104 -22.38 -3.69 -0.30
N SER A 105 -21.15 -3.58 0.23
CA SER A 105 -20.48 -2.26 0.26
C SER A 105 -18.96 -2.23 0.04
N GLY A 106 -18.29 -3.35 -0.27
CA GLY A 106 -16.86 -3.34 -0.62
C GLY A 106 -16.51 -2.48 -1.86
N GLY A 107 -17.48 -2.22 -2.75
CA GLY A 107 -17.33 -1.38 -3.96
C GLY A 107 -17.93 0.03 -3.86
N GLY A 108 -18.48 0.41 -2.71
CA GLY A 108 -19.06 1.74 -2.49
C GLY A 108 -17.99 2.82 -2.28
N ARG A 109 -18.35 4.09 -2.53
CA ARG A 109 -17.44 5.24 -2.32
C ARG A 109 -16.77 5.21 -0.94
N LEU A 110 -17.53 4.94 0.13
CA LEU A 110 -16.99 4.87 1.50
C LEU A 110 -15.92 3.78 1.66
N ALA A 111 -16.07 2.62 1.02
CA ALA A 111 -15.07 1.55 1.10
C ALA A 111 -13.79 1.92 0.35
N SER A 112 -13.90 2.57 -0.82
CA SER A 112 -12.75 3.12 -1.54
C SER A 112 -12.02 4.14 -0.67
N ASP A 113 -12.76 5.05 -0.03
CA ASP A 113 -12.21 6.06 0.86
C ASP A 113 -11.39 5.44 2.00
N MET A 114 -11.96 4.45 2.69
CA MET A 114 -11.30 3.76 3.80
C MET A 114 -10.06 2.99 3.34
N ARG A 115 -10.16 2.27 2.22
CA ARG A 115 -9.04 1.54 1.64
C ARG A 115 -7.88 2.47 1.32
N GLU A 116 -8.14 3.61 0.69
CA GLU A 116 -7.10 4.60 0.40
C GLU A 116 -6.42 5.11 1.69
N ILE A 117 -7.19 5.42 2.74
CA ILE A 117 -6.65 5.82 4.05
C ILE A 117 -5.70 4.76 4.62
N TRP A 118 -6.12 3.49 4.64
CA TRP A 118 -5.33 2.39 5.18
C TRP A 118 -4.10 2.07 4.32
N MET A 119 -4.25 2.03 3.00
CA MET A 119 -3.15 1.71 2.08
C MET A 119 -2.06 2.80 2.04
N MET A 120 -2.38 4.01 2.48
CA MET A 120 -1.39 5.08 2.68
C MET A 120 -0.58 4.90 3.97
N GLN A 121 -1.07 4.16 4.98
CA GLN A 121 -0.42 4.05 6.29
C GLN A 121 1.03 3.55 6.21
N PRO A 122 1.36 2.45 5.50
CA PRO A 122 2.75 1.99 5.39
C PRO A 122 3.64 2.92 4.53
N ARG A 123 3.02 3.81 3.73
CA ARG A 123 3.76 4.75 2.87
C ARG A 123 4.32 5.92 3.66
N PHE A 124 3.72 6.27 4.80
CA PHE A 124 4.23 7.33 5.68
C PHE A 124 5.61 6.98 6.27
N GLU A 125 5.98 5.70 6.37
CA GLU A 125 7.33 5.31 6.79
C GLU A 125 8.41 5.66 5.75
N LYS A 126 8.02 5.82 4.47
CA LYS A 126 8.94 6.09 3.35
C LYS A 126 9.10 7.58 3.10
N ARG A 127 10.00 8.18 3.88
CA ARG A 127 10.32 9.63 3.87
C ARG A 127 11.44 10.05 2.89
N VAL A 128 11.94 9.15 2.04
CA VAL A 128 13.08 9.41 1.14
C VAL A 128 12.70 9.32 -0.33
N GLY A 129 13.35 10.12 -1.17
CA GLY A 129 13.12 10.13 -2.62
C GLY A 129 11.76 10.75 -3.00
N SER A 130 11.24 10.38 -4.17
CA SER A 130 9.98 10.95 -4.69
C SER A 130 8.73 10.45 -3.98
N SER A 131 8.81 9.42 -3.12
CA SER A 131 7.64 8.83 -2.48
C SER A 131 6.91 9.80 -1.56
N ALA A 132 7.65 10.68 -0.87
CA ALA A 132 7.06 11.66 0.04
C ALA A 132 6.22 12.69 -0.72
N PHE A 133 6.78 13.26 -1.80
CA PHE A 133 6.09 14.19 -2.69
C PHE A 133 4.82 13.57 -3.28
N SER A 134 4.94 12.38 -3.88
CA SER A 134 3.78 11.69 -4.48
C SER A 134 2.72 11.24 -3.46
N LEU A 135 3.04 11.21 -2.16
CA LEU A 135 2.06 10.90 -1.11
C LEU A 135 1.22 12.13 -0.74
N VAL A 136 1.84 13.32 -0.67
CA VAL A 136 1.15 14.57 -0.37
C VAL A 136 0.15 14.95 -1.47
N ASP A 137 0.45 14.61 -2.72
CA ASP A 137 -0.42 14.88 -3.87
C ASP A 137 -1.66 13.97 -3.93
N GLN A 138 -1.77 12.95 -3.06
CA GLN A 138 -2.92 12.06 -3.07
C GLN A 138 -4.19 12.78 -2.59
N PRO A 139 -5.35 12.58 -3.23
CA PRO A 139 -6.60 13.25 -2.85
C PRO A 139 -7.00 13.09 -1.37
N ARG A 140 -6.60 11.97 -0.75
CA ARG A 140 -6.91 11.64 0.64
C ARG A 140 -5.75 11.79 1.58
N PHE A 141 -4.68 12.47 1.18
CA PHE A 141 -3.53 12.71 2.05
C PHE A 141 -3.96 13.28 3.39
N ARG A 142 -4.86 14.28 3.43
CA ARG A 142 -5.30 14.87 4.70
C ARG A 142 -5.95 13.85 5.62
N ALA A 143 -6.87 13.03 5.11
CA ALA A 143 -7.53 12.00 5.90
C ALA A 143 -6.53 10.91 6.35
N ALA A 144 -5.62 10.48 5.48
CA ALA A 144 -4.61 9.48 5.81
C ALA A 144 -3.59 10.01 6.84
N PHE A 145 -3.25 11.30 6.76
CA PHE A 145 -2.38 11.99 7.71
C PHE A 145 -3.06 12.18 9.07
N ASP A 146 -4.33 12.62 9.09
CA ASP A 146 -5.12 12.72 10.32
C ASP A 146 -5.22 11.36 11.03
N PHE A 147 -5.40 10.29 10.26
CA PHE A 147 -5.42 8.92 10.77
C PHE A 147 -4.06 8.50 11.34
N MET A 148 -2.96 8.80 10.63
CA MET A 148 -1.61 8.53 11.10
C MET A 148 -1.32 9.31 12.39
N ARG A 149 -1.75 10.56 12.49
CA ARG A 149 -1.59 11.37 13.71
C ARG A 149 -2.34 10.76 14.89
N LEU A 150 -3.57 10.29 14.70
CA LEU A 150 -4.30 9.55 15.76
C LEU A 150 -3.51 8.31 16.21
N ARG A 151 -2.85 7.60 15.29
CA ARG A 151 -2.02 6.43 15.62
C ARG A 151 -0.81 6.83 16.47
N ALA A 152 -0.20 7.98 16.18
CA ALA A 152 0.89 8.54 16.96
C ALA A 152 0.43 8.94 18.37
N GLU A 153 -0.71 9.64 18.47
CA GLU A 153 -1.31 10.04 19.76
C GLU A 153 -1.66 8.84 20.67
N THR A 154 -1.97 7.68 20.08
CA THR A 154 -2.19 6.43 20.83
C THR A 154 -0.94 5.59 21.05
N GLY A 155 0.23 6.05 20.61
CA GLY A 155 1.50 5.35 20.75
C GLY A 155 1.69 4.15 19.82
N GLU A 156 0.89 4.00 18.76
CA GLU A 156 1.11 2.94 17.75
C GLU A 156 2.30 3.22 16.84
N ILE A 157 2.66 4.49 16.67
CA ILE A 157 3.81 4.95 15.89
C ILE A 157 4.48 6.13 16.61
N GLU A 158 5.71 6.45 16.23
CA GLU A 158 6.49 7.54 16.83
C GLU A 158 5.89 8.92 16.49
N GLU A 159 5.74 9.79 17.50
CA GLU A 159 5.24 11.17 17.32
C GLU A 159 6.13 11.99 16.38
N VAL A 160 7.45 11.79 16.43
CA VAL A 160 8.43 12.46 15.54
C VAL A 160 8.12 12.19 14.06
N LEU A 161 7.54 11.04 13.73
CA LEU A 161 7.11 10.75 12.36
C LEU A 161 5.94 11.64 11.96
N ALA A 162 4.96 11.81 12.84
CA ALA A 162 3.80 12.66 12.61
C ALA A 162 4.21 14.14 12.47
N ASP A 163 5.10 14.62 13.33
CA ASP A 163 5.63 15.99 13.27
C ASP A 163 6.36 16.27 11.95
N TRP A 164 7.21 15.34 11.51
CA TRP A 164 7.91 15.46 10.22
C TRP A 164 6.94 15.60 9.05
N TRP A 165 5.88 14.78 9.02
CA TRP A 165 4.87 14.85 7.96
C TRP A 165 4.00 16.11 8.05
N GLN A 166 3.75 16.61 9.26
CA GLN A 166 3.04 17.87 9.48
C GLN A 166 3.83 19.02 8.86
N GLU A 167 5.12 19.11 9.18
CA GLU A 167 6.02 20.13 8.63
C GLU A 167 6.16 19.98 7.11
N PHE A 168 6.42 18.77 6.61
CA PHE A 168 6.58 18.50 5.18
C PHE A 168 5.33 18.89 4.38
N SER A 169 4.13 18.65 4.93
CA SER A 169 2.87 19.01 4.25
C SER A 169 2.67 20.51 4.10
N MET A 170 3.17 21.32 5.04
CA MET A 170 3.06 22.78 5.06
C MET A 170 4.26 23.49 4.42
N ALA A 171 5.38 22.79 4.27
CA ALA A 171 6.60 23.30 3.68
C ALA A 171 6.46 23.66 2.19
N ASN A 172 7.25 24.64 1.75
CA ASN A 172 7.43 24.93 0.32
C ASN A 172 8.35 23.89 -0.34
N ASP A 173 8.43 23.89 -1.68
CA ASP A 173 9.16 22.86 -2.42
C ASP A 173 10.66 22.79 -2.09
N ASN A 174 11.30 23.94 -1.82
CA ASN A 174 12.71 23.97 -1.43
C ASN A 174 12.91 23.31 -0.05
N LEU A 175 12.10 23.68 0.93
CA LEU A 175 12.17 23.11 2.27
C LEU A 175 11.81 21.61 2.25
N ARG A 176 10.84 21.19 1.43
CA ARG A 176 10.52 19.77 1.23
C ARG A 176 11.72 19.00 0.67
N ALA A 177 12.45 19.56 -0.28
CA ALA A 177 13.66 18.94 -0.82
C ALA A 177 14.75 18.80 0.26
N ASP A 178 14.98 19.84 1.05
CA ASP A 178 15.95 19.85 2.15
C ASP A 178 15.60 18.81 3.22
N MET A 179 14.32 18.73 3.63
CA MET A 179 13.83 17.74 4.60
C MET A 179 14.07 16.29 4.12
N VAL A 180 13.81 16.01 2.84
CA VAL A 180 14.01 14.67 2.26
C VAL A 180 15.49 14.32 2.18
N GLU A 181 16.35 15.28 1.83
CA GLU A 181 17.80 15.07 1.79
C GLU A 181 18.39 14.89 3.19
N GLN A 182 17.87 15.59 4.20
CA GLN A 182 18.25 15.38 5.61
C GLN A 182 17.96 13.94 6.05
N VAL A 183 16.74 13.45 5.82
CA VAL A 183 16.37 12.06 6.17
C VAL A 183 17.24 11.05 5.41
N ARG A 184 17.54 11.33 4.13
CA ARG A 184 18.45 10.49 3.33
C ARG A 184 19.85 10.44 3.92
N ALA A 185 20.40 11.57 4.34
CA ALA A 185 21.73 11.66 4.95
C ALA A 185 21.79 10.90 6.29
N GLU A 186 20.76 11.01 7.11
CA GLU A 186 20.63 10.28 8.38
C GLU A 186 20.60 8.76 8.16
N GLN A 187 19.80 8.27 7.21
CA GLN A 187 19.73 6.84 6.85
C GLN A 187 21.03 6.33 6.23
N GLY A 188 21.71 7.15 5.42
CA GLY A 188 23.01 6.83 4.81
C GLY A 188 24.14 6.71 5.84
N ARG A 189 24.16 7.60 6.84
CA ARG A 189 25.14 7.57 7.94
C ARG A 189 25.00 6.31 8.80
N GLY A 190 23.79 5.85 9.07
CA GLY A 190 23.53 4.60 9.79
C GLY A 190 23.98 3.34 9.03
N LYS A 191 24.13 3.40 7.71
CA LYS A 191 24.62 2.29 6.88
C LYS A 191 26.14 2.29 6.72
N ALA A 192 26.78 3.46 6.74
CA ALA A 192 28.23 3.61 6.63
C ALA A 192 29.00 3.17 7.89
N THR A 193 28.36 3.18 9.07
CA THR A 193 28.94 2.65 10.32
C THR A 193 28.97 1.12 10.39
N ARG A 194 28.31 0.41 9.48
CA ARG A 194 28.50 -1.05 9.29
C ARG A 194 29.71 -1.26 8.38
N ALA A 195 30.87 -1.47 8.99
CA ALA A 195 32.16 -1.71 8.33
C ALA A 195 32.05 -2.73 7.17
N PRO A 196 32.77 -2.53 6.05
CA PRO A 196 32.77 -3.47 4.94
C PRO A 196 33.37 -4.80 5.39
N ARG A 197 32.61 -5.89 5.26
CA ARG A 197 33.14 -7.25 5.40
C ARG A 197 34.28 -7.43 4.38
N PRO A 198 35.47 -7.90 4.79
CA PRO A 198 36.57 -8.12 3.85
C PRO A 198 36.18 -9.19 2.82
N PRO A 199 36.59 -9.04 1.55
CA PRO A 199 36.28 -10.01 0.51
C PRO A 199 36.92 -11.36 0.88
N ARG A 200 36.10 -12.41 1.02
CA ARG A 200 36.58 -13.79 1.10
C ARG A 200 37.42 -14.07 -0.14
N LYS A 201 38.74 -14.26 0.04
CA LYS A 201 39.63 -14.80 -0.99
C LYS A 201 39.04 -16.12 -1.47
N ARG A 202 38.65 -16.17 -2.74
CA ARG A 202 38.35 -17.43 -3.43
C ARG A 202 39.65 -18.22 -3.49
N SER A 203 39.75 -19.31 -2.72
CA SER A 203 40.78 -20.31 -2.90
C SER A 203 40.59 -20.96 -4.27
N ALA A 204 41.58 -20.78 -5.14
CA ALA A 204 41.63 -21.40 -6.46
C ALA A 204 41.77 -22.92 -6.30
N THR A 205 40.91 -23.68 -6.97
CA THR A 205 41.10 -25.12 -7.22
C THR A 205 42.14 -25.27 -8.32
N PRO A 206 43.17 -26.13 -8.21
CA PRO A 206 44.09 -26.37 -9.30
C PRO A 206 43.46 -27.30 -10.35
N ALA A 207 43.69 -26.96 -11.60
CA ALA A 207 43.34 -27.74 -12.79
C ALA A 207 44.24 -28.99 -12.91
N ALA A 208 43.66 -30.09 -13.39
CA ALA A 208 44.39 -31.19 -14.01
C ALA A 208 43.96 -31.27 -15.47
N GLU A 209 44.97 -31.30 -16.34
CA GLU A 209 44.92 -31.22 -17.80
C GLU A 209 45.35 -32.58 -18.39
N GLY A 210 44.80 -32.95 -19.56
CA GLY A 210 45.20 -34.10 -20.38
C GLY A 210 44.00 -34.70 -21.12
N ALA A 211 43.65 -34.22 -22.32
CA ALA A 211 44.19 -34.55 -23.66
C ALA A 211 43.44 -35.74 -24.34
N ASP A 212 42.70 -35.39 -25.40
CA ASP A 212 42.01 -36.20 -26.44
C ASP A 212 43.00 -36.81 -27.48
N PRO A 213 42.61 -37.55 -28.58
CA PRO A 213 41.30 -38.13 -29.00
C PRO A 213 41.32 -39.55 -29.67
N ALA A 214 40.12 -40.20 -29.77
CA ALA A 214 39.51 -41.04 -30.84
C ALA A 214 40.28 -42.20 -31.59
N PRO A 215 39.64 -43.02 -32.47
CA PRO A 215 38.35 -43.75 -32.47
C PRO A 215 38.48 -45.26 -32.89
N SER A 216 37.44 -46.11 -32.72
CA SER A 216 37.08 -47.20 -33.68
C SER A 216 35.91 -48.10 -33.24
N ASP A 217 34.89 -48.14 -34.10
CA ASP A 217 34.12 -49.27 -34.66
C ASP A 217 33.41 -50.38 -33.85
N ALA A 218 32.12 -50.52 -34.23
CA ALA A 218 31.34 -51.72 -34.54
C ALA A 218 31.18 -52.90 -33.53
N SER A 219 29.92 -53.14 -33.10
CA SER A 219 29.05 -54.19 -33.67
C SER A 219 28.06 -54.83 -32.66
N ALA A 220 26.77 -54.75 -33.02
CA ALA A 220 25.68 -55.73 -32.95
C ALA A 220 25.23 -56.43 -31.64
N GLY A 221 23.91 -56.39 -31.41
CA GLY A 221 23.15 -57.37 -30.62
C GLY A 221 21.69 -56.98 -30.35
N ALA A 222 20.73 -57.57 -31.09
CA ALA A 222 19.26 -57.38 -31.02
C ALA A 222 18.63 -57.79 -29.67
N THR A 223 17.41 -57.41 -29.24
CA THR A 223 16.04 -57.67 -29.78
C THR A 223 15.02 -56.81 -28.97
N ALA A 224 14.07 -56.07 -29.56
CA ALA A 224 12.72 -56.41 -30.06
C ALA A 224 11.54 -55.92 -29.17
N ALA A 225 10.47 -55.45 -29.85
CA ALA A 225 9.08 -55.14 -29.44
C ALA A 225 8.75 -53.63 -29.27
N THR A 226 7.66 -53.04 -29.79
CA THR A 226 6.53 -53.43 -30.66
C THR A 226 5.67 -52.16 -30.92
N THR A 227 5.32 -51.85 -32.20
CA THR A 227 4.14 -51.10 -32.76
C THR A 227 3.77 -49.69 -32.22
N ALA A 228 3.32 -48.67 -32.97
CA ALA A 228 2.64 -48.55 -34.27
C ALA A 228 2.76 -47.13 -34.89
N THR A 229 2.64 -47.10 -36.23
CA THR A 229 2.33 -46.07 -37.25
C THR A 229 1.57 -44.81 -36.77
N GLU A 230 1.89 -43.55 -37.10
CA GLU A 230 2.14 -42.81 -38.37
C GLU A 230 0.95 -42.70 -39.35
N ASP A 231 0.49 -41.45 -39.52
CA ASP A 231 0.02 -40.77 -40.74
C ASP A 231 0.02 -39.27 -40.38
N GLY A 232 0.53 -38.29 -41.13
CA GLY A 232 1.06 -38.19 -42.48
C GLY A 232 1.02 -36.68 -42.78
N GLU A 233 2.18 -36.06 -42.99
CA GLU A 233 2.33 -34.67 -43.43
C GLU A 233 2.04 -34.58 -44.96
N PRO A 234 1.77 -33.39 -45.55
CA PRO A 234 2.92 -32.55 -45.91
C PRO A 234 2.74 -31.03 -45.86
N ALA A 235 3.89 -30.40 -45.62
CA ALA A 235 4.36 -29.03 -45.79
C ALA A 235 3.65 -28.09 -46.79
N SER A 236 3.57 -26.80 -46.42
CA SER A 236 4.01 -25.68 -47.28
C SER A 236 4.29 -24.37 -46.52
N ASP A 237 5.55 -23.96 -46.60
CA ASP A 237 6.18 -22.63 -46.78
C ASP A 237 5.59 -21.28 -46.26
N ALA A 238 6.49 -20.54 -45.56
CA ALA A 238 6.65 -19.07 -45.40
C ALA A 238 5.60 -18.18 -44.66
N PRO A 239 5.93 -16.91 -44.28
CA PRO A 239 7.01 -16.49 -43.38
C PRO A 239 6.56 -15.52 -42.24
N ARG A 240 7.43 -15.33 -41.24
CA ARG A 240 7.30 -14.37 -40.12
C ARG A 240 7.15 -12.90 -40.57
N LYS A 241 6.19 -12.15 -40.01
CA LYS A 241 6.13 -10.67 -40.07
C LYS A 241 5.98 -10.00 -38.70
N ARG A 242 7.11 -9.44 -38.25
CA ARG A 242 7.34 -8.16 -37.57
C ARG A 242 6.18 -7.46 -36.82
N ARG A 243 6.40 -7.41 -35.49
CA ARG A 243 6.04 -6.39 -34.49
C ARG A 243 5.76 -5.00 -35.07
N ARG A 244 4.51 -4.54 -34.97
CA ARG A 244 4.04 -3.20 -35.37
C ARG A 244 4.48 -2.15 -34.34
N ARG A 245 5.38 -1.26 -34.74
CA ARG A 245 5.84 -0.09 -33.97
C ARG A 245 4.76 1.00 -34.06
N ARG A 246 4.21 1.44 -32.92
CA ARG A 246 3.30 2.61 -32.86
C ARG A 246 4.09 3.88 -33.24
N ARG A 247 3.53 4.66 -34.16
CA ARG A 247 3.97 6.00 -34.56
C ARG A 247 3.37 7.02 -33.57
N PRO A 248 4.13 7.98 -33.03
CA PRO A 248 3.53 9.07 -32.26
C PRO A 248 2.90 10.09 -33.21
N GLY A 249 1.65 10.47 -32.92
CA GLY A 249 0.90 11.53 -33.57
C GLY A 249 1.54 12.90 -33.28
N GLY A 250 1.52 13.75 -34.32
CA GLY A 250 2.24 15.01 -34.37
C GLY A 250 1.67 16.11 -33.48
N ALA A 251 2.59 17.01 -33.11
CA ALA A 251 2.34 18.32 -32.54
C ALA A 251 1.72 19.27 -33.58
N ARG A 252 0.80 20.13 -33.13
CA ARG A 252 0.53 21.46 -33.70
C ARG A 252 0.77 22.50 -32.60
N PRO A 253 1.55 23.56 -32.84
CA PRO A 253 1.67 24.68 -31.90
C PRO A 253 0.53 25.68 -32.11
N GLY A 254 0.22 26.41 -31.04
CA GLY A 254 -0.92 27.31 -30.93
C GLY A 254 -0.75 28.70 -31.57
N GLY A 255 -1.77 29.52 -31.31
CA GLY A 255 -1.85 30.94 -31.61
C GLY A 255 -3.05 31.52 -30.86
N ASP A 256 -2.73 32.19 -29.74
CA ASP A 256 -3.59 33.03 -28.91
C ASP A 256 -3.71 34.43 -29.53
N ALA A 257 -4.87 35.07 -29.40
CA ALA A 257 -5.05 36.49 -29.03
C ALA A 257 -6.42 37.04 -29.46
N GLY A 258 -7.13 37.61 -28.48
CA GLY A 258 -8.03 38.76 -28.67
C GLY A 258 -9.53 38.46 -28.50
N ASN A 259 -10.11 38.88 -27.37
CA ASN A 259 -10.88 40.13 -27.33
C ASN A 259 -11.56 40.31 -25.96
N THR A 260 -11.15 41.33 -25.21
CA THR A 260 -11.96 41.97 -24.16
C THR A 260 -12.83 43.03 -24.83
N PRO A 261 -14.01 43.35 -24.26
CA PRO A 261 -14.32 44.75 -24.13
C PRO A 261 -14.78 45.14 -22.72
N GLU A 262 -14.45 46.40 -22.45
CA GLU A 262 -14.73 47.23 -21.30
C GLU A 262 -16.18 47.77 -21.34
N ALA A 263 -16.63 48.26 -20.17
CA ALA A 263 -17.88 48.96 -19.82
C ALA A 263 -18.96 48.09 -19.15
#